data_AF-A0ABD8AJ62-F1
#
_entry.id   AF-A0ABD8AJ62-F1
#
_cell.length_a   1.000
_cell.length_b   1.000
_cell.length_c   1.000
_cell.angle_alpha   90.00
_cell.angle_beta   90.00
_cell.angle_gamma   90.00
#
_symmetry.space_group_name_H-M   'P 1'
#
loop_
_entity.id
_entity.type
_entity.pdbx_description
1 polymer ?
#
loop_
_entity_poly.entity_id
_entity_poly.type
_entity_poly.pdbx_seq_one_letter_code
_entity_poly.pdbx_strand_id
1 'polypeptide(L)'
;MRHLKTEEWVKIFNAYDDFKNRKISKFEFEQISFSVKQNYWNKESLKRMLRKRKMYNLNTQSKTGKASKKGEGVGRRKGKFLTIRELIPLKMMKKMQQYNTITEFLAKITLMLILKILKK
;
A
#
# COMPACT_ATOMS: atom_id res chain seq x y z
N MET A 1 9.28 7.87 2.12
CA MET A 1 8.13 8.70 2.55
C MET A 1 8.07 8.70 4.06
N ARG A 2 8.09 9.88 4.69
CA ARG A 2 7.94 10.03 6.15
C ARG A 2 6.62 9.40 6.61
N HIS A 3 6.67 8.65 7.71
CA HIS A 3 5.47 8.14 8.36
C HIS A 3 4.83 9.26 9.17
N LEU A 4 3.57 9.58 8.86
CA LEU A 4 2.81 10.61 9.58
C LEU A 4 2.31 10.08 10.93
N LYS A 5 2.43 10.90 11.97
CA LYS A 5 1.87 10.67 13.31
C LYS A 5 0.33 10.77 13.28
N THR A 6 -0.32 10.26 14.33
CA THR A 6 -1.80 10.29 14.44
C THR A 6 -2.35 11.72 14.36
N GLU A 7 -1.76 12.66 15.09
CA GLU A 7 -2.16 14.09 15.09
C GLU A 7 -2.06 14.72 13.70
N GLU A 8 -0.98 14.40 12.98
CA GLU A 8 -0.77 14.85 11.59
C GLU A 8 -1.86 14.30 10.66
N TRP A 9 -2.25 13.03 10.85
CA TRP A 9 -3.39 12.46 10.13
C TRP A 9 -4.71 13.14 10.46
N VAL A 10 -4.97 13.45 11.74
CA VAL A 10 -6.19 14.15 12.17
C VAL A 10 -6.31 15.51 11.48
N LYS A 11 -5.23 16.29 11.43
CA LYS A 11 -5.20 17.59 10.73
C LYS A 11 -5.58 17.43 9.25
N ILE A 12 -5.02 16.43 8.58
CA ILE A 12 -5.33 16.15 7.17
C ILE A 12 -6.79 15.72 6.99
N PHE A 13 -7.34 14.92 7.90
CA PHE A 13 -8.74 14.47 7.80
C PHE A 13 -9.74 15.60 8.04
N ASN A 14 -9.48 16.47 9.01
CA ASN A 14 -10.33 17.64 9.26
C ASN A 14 -10.34 18.58 8.05
N ALA A 15 -9.16 18.89 7.49
CA ALA A 15 -9.08 19.71 6.28
C ALA A 15 -9.79 19.04 5.09
N TYR A 16 -9.70 17.72 4.96
CA TYR A 16 -10.43 16.99 3.91
C TYR A 16 -11.95 17.08 4.10
N ASP A 17 -12.43 17.04 5.34
CA ASP A 17 -13.86 17.17 5.65
C ASP A 17 -14.37 18.60 5.41
N ASP A 18 -13.59 19.62 5.76
CA ASP A 18 -13.92 21.00 5.43
C ASP A 18 -13.97 21.22 3.92
N PHE A 19 -13.05 20.61 3.17
CA PHE A 19 -13.07 20.62 1.70
C PHE A 19 -14.34 19.93 1.15
N LYS A 20 -14.70 18.76 1.69
CA LYS A 20 -15.89 18.02 1.25
C LYS A 20 -17.19 18.74 1.58
N ASN A 21 -17.22 19.46 2.70
CA ASN A 21 -18.32 20.32 3.11
C ASN A 21 -18.31 21.69 2.43
N ARG A 22 -17.42 21.92 1.46
CA ARG A 22 -17.26 23.18 0.71
C ARG A 22 -16.97 24.40 1.60
N LYS A 23 -16.43 24.19 2.80
CA LYS A 23 -15.98 25.28 3.69
C LYS A 23 -14.64 25.86 3.25
N ILE A 24 -13.79 25.02 2.65
CA ILE A 24 -12.51 25.43 2.06
C ILE A 24 -12.44 24.96 0.61
N SER A 25 -11.66 25.66 -0.18
CA SER A 25 -11.35 25.33 -1.57
C SER A 25 -10.40 24.13 -1.66
N LYS A 26 -10.30 23.56 -2.86
CA LYS A 26 -9.35 22.48 -3.17
C LYS A 26 -7.90 22.93 -2.90
N PHE A 27 -7.58 24.16 -3.27
CA PHE A 27 -6.25 24.73 -3.12
C PHE A 27 -5.86 24.87 -1.65
N GLU A 28 -6.76 25.38 -0.81
CA GLU A 28 -6.52 25.49 0.64
C GLU A 28 -6.29 24.12 1.29
N PHE A 29 -7.07 23.10 0.91
CA PHE A 29 -6.83 21.73 1.35
C PHE A 29 -5.44 21.22 0.95
N GLU A 30 -5.02 21.46 -0.30
CA GLU A 30 -3.71 21.05 -0.79
C GLU A 30 -2.58 21.74 -0.02
N GLN A 31 -2.71 23.03 0.29
CA GLN A 31 -1.73 23.75 1.11
C GLN A 31 -1.64 23.21 2.54
N ILE A 32 -2.77 23.03 3.22
CA ILE A 32 -2.82 22.52 4.59
C ILE A 32 -2.23 21.10 4.67
N SER A 33 -2.59 20.25 3.72
CA SER A 33 -2.08 18.88 3.70
C SER A 33 -0.60 18.82 3.27
N PHE A 34 -0.14 19.73 2.42
CA PHE A 34 1.26 19.85 2.04
C PHE A 34 2.13 20.31 3.21
N SER A 35 1.68 21.24 4.05
CA SER A 35 2.46 21.68 5.22
C SER A 35 2.73 20.54 6.21
N VAL A 36 1.83 19.57 6.29
CA VAL A 36 1.94 18.39 7.15
C VAL A 36 2.76 17.27 6.49
N LYS A 37 2.44 16.90 5.24
CA LYS A 37 3.02 15.74 4.54
C LYS A 37 4.27 16.08 3.72
N GLN A 38 4.48 17.36 3.43
CA GLN A 38 5.53 17.89 2.54
C GLN A 38 5.52 17.24 1.15
N ASN A 39 4.34 16.84 0.67
CA ASN A 39 4.18 16.21 -0.65
C ASN A 39 2.74 16.30 -1.14
N TYR A 40 2.56 16.55 -2.44
CA TYR A 40 1.27 16.61 -3.12
C TYR A 40 0.53 15.27 -3.15
N TRP A 41 -0.77 15.34 -3.39
CA TRP A 41 -1.63 14.18 -3.54
C TRP A 41 -1.61 13.68 -4.98
N ASN A 42 -1.11 12.46 -5.17
CA ASN A 42 -1.41 11.66 -6.35
C ASN A 42 -2.62 10.74 -6.09
N LYS A 43 -3.18 10.14 -7.14
CA LYS A 43 -4.36 9.27 -7.07
C LYS A 43 -4.21 8.13 -6.04
N GLU A 44 -3.03 7.54 -5.95
CA GLU A 44 -2.76 6.42 -5.02
C GLU A 44 -2.65 6.87 -3.56
N SER A 45 -1.92 7.96 -3.32
CA SER A 45 -1.76 8.54 -1.98
C SER A 45 -3.09 9.06 -1.44
N LEU A 46 -3.96 9.62 -2.29
CA LEU A 46 -5.32 10.00 -1.93
C LEU A 46 -6.15 8.78 -1.53
N LYS A 47 -6.13 7.70 -2.32
CA LYS A 47 -6.78 6.43 -1.95
C LYS A 47 -6.26 5.88 -0.62
N ARG A 48 -4.96 5.97 -0.37
CA ARG A 48 -4.34 5.53 0.89
C ARG A 48 -4.77 6.40 2.07
N MET A 49 -4.86 7.72 1.88
CA MET A 49 -5.38 8.66 2.88
C MET A 49 -6.83 8.32 3.24
N LEU A 50 -7.70 8.06 2.25
CA LEU A 50 -9.09 7.65 2.50
C LEU A 50 -9.19 6.32 3.26
N ARG A 51 -8.32 5.34 2.95
CA ARG A 51 -8.23 4.09 3.73
C ARG A 51 -7.79 4.34 5.16
N LYS A 52 -6.79 5.21 5.36
CA LYS A 52 -6.31 5.60 6.70
C LYS A 52 -7.40 6.31 7.48
N ARG A 53 -8.16 7.21 6.86
CA ARG A 53 -9.31 7.87 7.48
C ARG A 53 -10.32 6.85 8.03
N LYS A 54 -10.66 5.81 7.25
CA LYS A 54 -11.53 4.72 7.71
C LYS A 54 -10.93 3.92 8.87
N MET A 55 -9.62 3.73 8.91
CA MET A 55 -8.95 3.05 10.03
C MET A 55 -8.93 3.91 11.29
N TYR A 56 -8.72 5.21 11.14
CA TYR A 56 -8.65 6.13 12.28
C TYR A 56 -10.02 6.55 12.81
N ASN A 57 -11.10 6.36 12.02
CA ASN A 57 -12.49 6.75 12.32
C ASN A 57 -12.72 7.20 13.77
N LEU A 58 -12.39 8.48 14.02
CA LEU A 58 -12.30 9.14 15.33
C LEU A 58 -13.70 9.41 15.94
N ASN A 59 -14.73 8.67 15.51
CA ASN A 59 -16.13 8.94 15.84
C ASN A 59 -16.93 7.70 16.25
N THR A 60 -16.28 6.78 16.95
CA THR A 60 -16.98 5.95 17.94
C THR A 60 -16.17 5.99 19.22
N GLN A 61 -16.33 7.08 19.97
CA GLN A 61 -16.33 6.99 21.42
C GLN A 61 -17.27 5.81 21.75
N SER A 62 -16.72 4.68 22.18
CA SER A 62 -17.54 3.53 22.54
C SER A 62 -18.45 4.00 23.67
N LYS A 63 -19.77 4.08 23.42
CA LYS A 63 -20.80 4.31 24.45
C LYS A 63 -20.91 3.17 25.48
N THR A 64 -19.92 2.31 25.54
CA THR A 64 -19.74 1.31 26.58
C THR A 64 -18.34 1.51 27.12
N GLY A 65 -18.22 1.90 28.38
CA GLY A 65 -16.97 1.89 29.16
C GLY A 65 -16.45 0.47 29.42
N LYS A 66 -16.43 -0.36 28.39
CA LYS A 66 -15.90 -1.71 28.41
C LYS A 66 -14.83 -1.77 27.32
N ALA A 67 -13.60 -2.05 27.71
CA ALA A 67 -12.53 -2.36 26.77
C ALA A 67 -13.02 -3.44 25.80
N SER A 68 -12.80 -3.26 24.50
CA SER A 68 -13.15 -4.28 23.51
C SER A 68 -12.45 -5.57 23.91
N LYS A 69 -13.23 -6.60 24.26
CA LYS A 69 -12.72 -7.94 24.53
C LYS A 69 -11.92 -8.35 23.29
N LYS A 70 -10.60 -8.49 23.45
CA LYS A 70 -9.68 -8.80 22.36
C LYS A 70 -10.04 -10.20 21.83
N GLY A 71 -10.84 -10.28 20.77
CA GLY A 71 -11.05 -11.54 20.04
C GLY A 71 -12.47 -11.95 19.68
N GLU A 72 -13.51 -11.15 19.92
CA GLU A 72 -14.87 -11.54 19.50
C GLU A 72 -15.33 -10.65 18.33
N GLY A 73 -15.37 -11.21 17.11
CA GLY A 73 -16.29 -10.71 16.08
C GLY A 73 -15.75 -10.15 14.76
N VAL A 74 -14.45 -10.19 14.47
CA VAL A 74 -13.97 -10.02 13.07
C VAL A 74 -12.83 -10.99 12.80
N GLY A 75 -13.21 -12.26 12.61
CA GLY A 75 -12.32 -13.21 11.96
C GLY A 75 -11.86 -12.60 10.63
N ARG A 76 -10.56 -12.29 10.54
CA ARG A 76 -9.86 -12.11 9.27
C ARG A 76 -10.38 -13.21 8.35
N ARG A 77 -10.96 -12.88 7.19
CA ARG A 77 -11.27 -13.89 6.17
C ARG A 77 -9.96 -14.67 5.99
N LYS A 78 -9.89 -15.88 6.53
CA LYS A 78 -8.78 -16.80 6.27
C LYS A 78 -8.86 -17.01 4.77
N GLY A 79 -7.97 -16.36 4.02
CA GLY A 79 -7.69 -16.81 2.66
C GLY A 79 -7.46 -18.31 2.76
N LYS A 80 -8.07 -19.09 1.86
CA LYS A 80 -8.02 -20.56 1.86
C LYS A 80 -6.61 -20.99 2.31
N PHE A 81 -6.54 -21.65 3.46
CA PHE A 81 -5.27 -22.09 4.02
C PHE A 81 -4.76 -23.17 3.07
N LEU A 82 -3.94 -22.78 2.10
CA LEU A 82 -3.27 -23.72 1.22
C LEU A 82 -2.49 -24.66 2.13
N THR A 83 -2.81 -25.94 2.05
CA THR A 83 -2.14 -26.95 2.87
C THR A 83 -0.65 -26.97 2.52
N ILE A 84 0.22 -27.44 3.42
CA ILE A 84 1.68 -27.53 3.17
C ILE A 84 1.96 -28.25 1.82
N ARG A 85 1.10 -29.20 1.44
CA ARG A 85 1.12 -29.90 0.14
C ARG A 85 0.93 -29.00 -1.08
N GLU A 86 0.17 -27.91 -0.99
CA GLU A 86 -0.07 -26.98 -2.11
C GLU A 86 0.96 -25.84 -2.15
N LEU A 87 1.57 -25.53 -0.99
CA LEU A 87 2.55 -24.45 -0.84
C LEU A 87 3.92 -24.80 -1.42
N ILE A 88 4.33 -26.08 -1.33
CA ILE A 88 5.60 -26.58 -1.87
C ILE A 88 5.64 -26.47 -3.41
N PRO A 89 4.64 -26.99 -4.17
CA PRO A 89 4.60 -26.87 -5.63
C PRO A 89 4.63 -25.41 -6.12
N LEU A 90 3.86 -24.52 -5.49
CA LEU A 90 3.82 -23.09 -5.85
C LEU A 90 5.18 -22.40 -5.66
N LYS A 91 5.90 -22.74 -4.60
CA LYS A 91 7.24 -22.20 -4.33
C LYS A 91 8.27 -22.74 -5.33
N MET A 92 8.14 -24.01 -5.74
CA MET A 92 8.99 -24.60 -6.78
C MET A 92 8.70 -24.02 -8.16
N MET A 93 7.43 -23.82 -8.54
CA MET A 93 7.06 -23.16 -9.80
C MET A 93 7.60 -21.73 -9.89
N LYS A 94 7.50 -20.95 -8.81
CA LYS A 94 8.07 -19.60 -8.78
C LYS A 94 9.59 -19.59 -8.92
N LYS A 95 10.28 -20.54 -8.26
CA LYS A 95 11.74 -20.71 -8.43
C LYS A 95 12.09 -21.07 -9.88
N MET A 96 11.39 -22.04 -10.48
CA MET A 96 11.58 -22.45 -11.87
C MET A 96 11.40 -21.27 -12.85
N GLN A 97 10.35 -20.47 -12.67
CA GLN A 97 10.14 -19.25 -13.45
C GLN A 97 11.30 -18.26 -13.30
N GLN A 98 11.79 -18.06 -12.08
CA GLN A 98 12.93 -17.18 -11.85
C GLN A 98 14.21 -17.68 -12.52
N TYR A 99 14.50 -18.99 -12.45
CA TYR A 99 15.65 -19.58 -13.16
C TYR A 99 15.54 -19.42 -14.67
N ASN A 100 14.36 -19.66 -15.24
CA ASN A 100 14.11 -19.49 -16.68
C ASN A 100 14.34 -18.04 -17.13
N THR A 101 13.88 -17.05 -16.35
CA THR A 101 14.13 -15.65 -16.68
C THR A 101 15.63 -15.28 -16.63
N ILE A 102 16.38 -15.88 -15.71
CA ILE A 102 17.83 -15.64 -15.60
C ILE A 102 18.58 -16.32 -16.75
N THR A 103 18.25 -17.57 -17.09
CA THR A 103 18.89 -18.29 -18.19
C THR A 103 18.61 -17.64 -19.54
N GLU A 104 17.39 -17.18 -19.79
CA GLU A 104 17.05 -16.41 -20.99
C GLU A 104 17.85 -15.10 -21.09
N PHE A 105 18.03 -14.40 -19.96
CA PHE A 105 18.82 -13.18 -19.90
C PHE A 105 20.30 -13.44 -20.20
N LEU A 106 20.89 -14.48 -19.60
CA LEU A 106 22.27 -14.88 -19.86
C LEU A 106 22.47 -15.31 -21.31
N ALA A 107 21.56 -16.11 -21.87
CA ALA A 107 21.62 -16.55 -23.27
C ALA A 107 21.60 -15.35 -24.24
N LYS A 108 20.79 -14.32 -23.97
CA LYS A 108 20.77 -13.09 -24.76
C LYS A 108 22.10 -12.33 -24.70
N ILE A 109 22.71 -12.22 -23.52
CA ILE A 109 24.03 -11.58 -23.37
C ILE A 109 25.09 -12.35 -24.15
N THR A 110 25.13 -13.68 -24.01
CA THR A 110 26.09 -14.53 -24.71
C THR A 110 25.93 -14.43 -26.23
N LEU A 111 24.69 -14.45 -26.74
CA LEU A 111 24.43 -14.29 -28.17
C LEU A 111 24.89 -12.91 -28.69
N MET A 112 24.63 -11.84 -27.93
CA MET A 112 25.12 -10.50 -28.30
C MET A 112 26.65 -10.43 -28.35
N LEU A 113 27.35 -11.06 -27.40
CA LEU A 113 28.81 -11.12 -27.40
C LEU A 113 29.35 -11.88 -28.61
N ILE A 114 28.78 -13.05 -28.92
CA ILE A 114 29.15 -13.84 -30.11
C ILE A 114 28.92 -13.04 -31.39
N LEU A 115 27.74 -12.42 -31.55
CA LEU A 115 27.44 -11.59 -32.72
C LEU A 115 28.38 -10.38 -32.82
N LYS A 116 28.84 -9.81 -31.70
CA LYS A 116 29.80 -8.71 -31.69
C LYS A 116 31.20 -9.14 -32.12
N ILE A 117 31.59 -10.38 -31.80
CA ILE A 117 32.87 -10.98 -32.22
C ILE A 117 32.82 -11.34 -33.72
N LEU A 118 31.72 -11.93 -34.19
CA LEU A 118 31.56 -12.36 -35.60
C LEU A 118 31.35 -11.19 -36.59
N LYS A 119 30.94 -10.01 -36.11
CA LYS A 119 30.80 -8.78 -36.92
C LYS A 119 32.10 -7.96 -37.02
N LYS A 120 33.21 -8.49 -36.51
CA LYS A 120 34.54 -7.89 -36.55
C LYS A 120 35.41 -8.66 -37.53
#